data_AF-A0AAV2J0L2-F1
#
_entry.id   AF-A0AAV2J0L2-F1
#
_cell.length_a   1.000
_cell.length_b   1.000
_cell.length_c   1.000
_cell.angle_alpha   90.00
_cell.angle_beta   90.00
_cell.angle_gamma   90.00
#
_symmetry.space_group_name_H-M   'P 1'
#
loop_
_entity.id
_entity.type
_entity.pdbx_description
1 polymer ?
#
loop_
_entity_poly.entity_id
_entity_poly.type
_entity_poly.pdbx_seq_one_letter_code
_entity_poly.pdbx_strand_id
1 'polypeptide(L)'
;MFRRCSGDDQERFRRCSGGVQELFRSCSGVVQEVFRRSSGVVQELFRRCSGGVQEVFRSCSGVVQEVFRRCSEGFWEMFRRCLGDVQEVIRRGSGDQERFRR
;
A
#
# COMPACT_ATOMS: atom_id res chain seq x y z
N MET A 1 -23.53 18.30 -14.63
CA MET A 1 -23.97 16.98 -15.13
C MET A 1 -22.75 16.10 -15.36
N PHE A 2 -22.13 15.58 -14.30
CA PHE A 2 -20.99 14.65 -14.41
C PHE A 2 -21.51 13.25 -14.74
N ARG A 3 -21.92 13.00 -15.98
CA ARG A 3 -22.54 11.72 -16.36
C ARG A 3 -21.95 11.07 -17.61
N ARG A 4 -20.67 11.29 -17.86
CA ARG A 4 -19.92 10.55 -18.87
C ARG A 4 -18.53 10.19 -18.34
N CYS A 5 -18.49 9.33 -17.32
CA CYS A 5 -17.33 8.47 -17.20
C CYS A 5 -17.51 7.39 -18.27
N SER A 6 -16.60 7.32 -19.23
CA SER A 6 -16.58 6.26 -20.24
C SER A 6 -16.33 4.90 -19.56
N GLY A 7 -16.59 3.79 -20.26
CA GLY A 7 -16.31 2.45 -19.73
C GLY A 7 -14.86 2.30 -19.26
N ASP A 8 -13.93 2.91 -20.00
CA ASP A 8 -12.51 2.97 -19.68
C ASP A 8 -12.21 3.66 -18.34
N ASP A 9 -12.92 4.75 -18.01
CA ASP A 9 -12.70 5.48 -16.75
C ASP A 9 -13.15 4.66 -15.54
N GLN A 10 -14.26 3.92 -15.67
CA GLN A 10 -14.70 2.99 -14.63
C GLN A 10 -13.73 1.82 -14.46
N GLU A 11 -13.19 1.30 -15.56
CA GLU A 11 -12.21 0.22 -15.50
C GLU A 11 -10.92 0.65 -14.80
N ARG A 12 -10.42 1.87 -15.10
CA ARG A 12 -9.25 2.44 -14.41
C ARG A 12 -9.48 2.57 -12.91
N PHE A 13 -10.65 3.06 -12.49
CA PHE A 13 -10.98 3.18 -11.07
C PHE A 13 -11.03 1.80 -10.38
N ARG A 14 -11.61 0.78 -11.04
CA ARG A 14 -11.61 -0.60 -10.51
C ARG A 14 -10.21 -1.18 -10.40
N ARG A 15 -9.35 -0.99 -11.41
CA ARG A 15 -7.96 -1.46 -11.38
C ARG A 15 -7.17 -0.81 -10.24
N CYS A 16 -7.33 0.50 -10.05
CA CYS A 16 -6.73 1.22 -8.93
C CYS A 16 -7.16 0.68 -7.57
N SER A 17 -8.48 0.54 -7.35
CA SER A 17 -9.01 0.00 -6.10
C SER A 17 -8.54 -1.45 -5.85
N GLY A 18 -8.56 -2.29 -6.89
CA GLY A 18 -8.09 -3.67 -6.83
C GLY A 18 -6.63 -3.79 -6.45
N GLY A 19 -5.75 -3.01 -7.10
CA GLY A 19 -4.32 -3.04 -6.77
C GLY A 19 -4.03 -2.53 -5.35
N VAL A 20 -4.76 -1.53 -4.85
CA VAL A 20 -4.58 -1.03 -3.47
C VAL A 20 -4.95 -2.12 -2.48
N GLN A 21 -6.02 -2.86 -2.76
CA GLN A 21 -6.45 -3.98 -1.92
C GLN A 21 -5.45 -5.15 -1.93
N GLU A 22 -4.85 -5.46 -3.08
CA GLU A 22 -3.80 -6.47 -3.20
C GLU A 22 -2.54 -6.07 -2.43
N LEU A 23 -2.08 -4.82 -2.57
CA LEU A 23 -0.95 -4.31 -1.81
C LEU A 23 -1.19 -4.40 -0.30
N PHE A 24 -2.39 -4.01 0.16
CA PHE A 24 -2.74 -4.11 1.58
C PHE A 24 -2.70 -5.57 2.07
N ARG A 25 -3.24 -6.52 1.31
CA ARG A 25 -3.18 -7.95 1.65
C ARG A 25 -1.76 -8.48 1.69
N SER A 26 -0.95 -8.18 0.68
CA SER A 26 0.43 -8.62 0.59
C SER A 26 1.24 -8.09 1.78
N CYS A 27 1.14 -6.80 2.05
CA CYS A 27 1.80 -6.15 3.18
C CYS A 27 1.39 -6.71 4.53
N SER A 28 0.09 -6.91 4.74
CA SER A 28 -0.43 -7.55 5.96
C SER A 28 0.13 -8.97 6.16
N GLY A 29 0.23 -9.74 5.07
CA GLY A 29 0.82 -11.08 5.07
C GLY A 29 2.30 -11.08 5.48
N VAL A 30 3.10 -10.20 4.89
CA VAL A 30 4.54 -10.07 5.22
C VAL A 30 4.73 -9.65 6.68
N VAL A 31 3.95 -8.67 7.15
CA VAL A 31 4.02 -8.22 8.56
C VAL A 31 3.65 -9.35 9.52
N GLN A 32 2.61 -10.13 9.23
CA GLN A 32 2.25 -11.29 10.05
C GLN A 32 3.36 -12.34 10.10
N GLU A 33 4.01 -12.64 8.97
CA GLU A 33 5.09 -13.62 8.94
C GLU A 33 6.27 -13.16 9.80
N VAL A 34 6.70 -11.91 9.65
CA VAL A 34 7.79 -11.32 10.44
C VAL A 34 7.46 -11.35 11.93
N PHE A 35 6.24 -11.00 12.31
CA PHE A 35 5.81 -11.02 13.71
C PHE A 35 5.86 -12.44 14.29
N ARG A 36 5.40 -13.44 13.53
CA ARG A 36 5.40 -14.85 13.93
C ARG A 36 6.82 -15.38 14.13
N ARG A 37 7.73 -15.09 13.20
CA ARG A 37 9.15 -15.47 13.29
C ARG A 37 9.83 -14.79 14.49
N SER A 38 9.62 -13.48 14.65
CA SER A 38 10.18 -12.70 15.76
C SER A 38 9.72 -13.22 17.12
N SER A 39 8.43 -13.53 17.26
CA SER A 39 7.88 -14.09 18.51
C SER A 39 8.47 -15.47 18.83
N GLY A 40 8.70 -16.31 17.81
CA GLY A 40 9.36 -17.61 17.98
C GLY A 40 10.79 -17.47 18.49
N VAL A 41 11.58 -16.57 17.90
CA VAL A 41 12.97 -16.32 18.34
C VAL A 41 13.00 -15.76 19.76
N VAL A 42 12.11 -14.83 20.10
CA VAL A 42 12.01 -14.27 21.47
C VAL A 42 11.63 -15.34 22.49
N GLN A 43 10.66 -16.22 22.18
CA GLN A 43 10.30 -17.35 23.07
C GLN A 43 11.46 -18.32 23.29
N GLU A 44 12.20 -18.66 22.23
CA GLU A 44 13.34 -19.58 22.32
C GLU A 44 14.47 -18.98 23.17
N LEU A 45 14.71 -17.68 23.05
CA LEU A 45 15.68 -16.96 23.88
C LEU A 45 15.25 -16.85 25.33
N PHE A 46 13.97 -16.57 25.61
CA PHE A 46 13.44 -16.54 26.98
C PHE A 46 13.61 -17.90 27.68
N ARG A 47 13.52 -19.02 26.94
CA ARG A 47 13.85 -20.34 27.48
C ARG A 47 15.34 -20.54 27.72
N ARG A 48 16.19 -19.91 26.90
CA ARG A 48 17.64 -20.18 26.88
C ARG A 48 18.46 -19.30 27.81
N CYS A 49 18.19 -17.99 27.93
CA CYS A 49 19.03 -17.05 28.71
C CYS A 49 18.33 -15.70 28.95
N SER A 50 18.60 -15.04 30.08
CA SER A 50 18.15 -13.67 30.39
C SER A 50 18.99 -12.56 29.74
N GLY A 51 20.17 -12.86 29.18
CA GLY A 51 21.14 -11.85 28.73
C GLY A 51 21.07 -11.37 27.28
N GLY A 52 20.31 -12.02 26.38
CA GLY A 52 20.32 -11.74 24.93
C GLY A 52 19.03 -11.15 24.35
N VAL A 53 18.00 -10.94 25.17
CA VAL A 53 16.65 -10.60 24.69
C VAL A 53 16.59 -9.21 24.05
N GLN A 54 17.39 -8.26 24.54
CA GLN A 54 17.28 -6.86 24.13
C GLN A 54 17.82 -6.60 22.71
N GLU A 55 18.90 -7.27 22.31
CA GLU A 55 19.47 -7.13 20.96
C GLU A 55 18.56 -7.76 19.90
N VAL A 56 17.99 -8.93 20.20
CA VAL A 56 17.03 -9.59 19.31
C VAL A 56 15.74 -8.78 19.20
N PHE A 57 15.24 -8.21 20.30
CA PHE A 57 14.08 -7.33 20.23
C PHE A 57 14.33 -6.12 19.33
N ARG A 58 15.51 -5.49 19.40
CA ARG A 58 15.89 -4.41 18.48
C ARG A 58 15.95 -4.87 17.03
N SER A 59 16.57 -6.03 16.77
CA SER A 59 16.68 -6.58 15.42
C SER A 59 15.30 -6.88 14.81
N CYS A 60 14.44 -7.59 15.55
CA CYS A 60 13.06 -7.88 15.15
C CYS A 60 12.25 -6.60 14.90
N SER A 61 12.37 -5.59 15.78
CA SER A 61 11.69 -4.31 15.61
C SER A 61 12.18 -3.57 14.36
N GLY A 62 13.49 -3.61 14.06
CA GLY A 62 14.06 -3.04 12.84
C GLY A 62 13.51 -3.69 11.56
N VAL A 63 13.42 -5.03 11.54
CA VAL A 63 12.83 -5.75 10.39
C VAL A 63 11.36 -5.37 10.19
N VAL A 64 10.57 -5.29 11.27
CA VAL A 64 9.16 -4.87 11.19
C VAL A 64 9.04 -3.43 10.66
N GLN A 65 9.87 -2.50 11.14
CA GLN A 65 9.86 -1.12 10.65
C GLN A 65 10.20 -1.03 9.16
N GLU A 66 11.18 -1.79 8.69
CA GLU A 66 11.56 -1.76 7.28
C GLU A 66 10.45 -2.29 6.37
N VAL A 67 9.78 -3.38 6.76
CA VAL A 67 8.61 -3.90 6.04
C VAL A 67 7.50 -2.85 5.98
N PHE A 68 7.20 -2.21 7.12
CA PHE A 68 6.17 -1.18 7.16
C PHE A 68 6.49 0.02 6.25
N ARG A 69 7.77 0.44 6.21
CA ARG A 69 8.23 1.52 5.30
C ARG A 69 8.01 1.15 3.84
N ARG A 70 8.48 -0.03 3.40
CA ARG A 70 8.32 -0.49 2.01
C ARG A 70 6.85 -0.60 1.60
N CYS A 71 6.01 -1.09 2.50
CA CYS A 71 4.57 -1.16 2.30
C CYS A 71 3.90 0.20 2.16
N SER A 72 4.30 1.16 3.00
CA SER A 72 3.82 2.54 2.93
C SER A 72 4.24 3.22 1.62
N GLU A 73 5.47 3.00 1.18
CA GLU A 73 5.98 3.51 -0.10
C GLU A 73 5.19 2.97 -1.29
N GLY A 74 4.96 1.66 -1.36
CA GLY A 74 4.17 1.03 -2.42
C GLY A 74 2.73 1.53 -2.44
N PHE A 75 2.11 1.72 -1.27
CA PHE A 75 0.79 2.33 -1.16
C PHE A 75 0.76 3.76 -1.71
N TRP A 76 1.71 4.62 -1.31
CA TRP A 76 1.75 6.01 -1.73
C TRP A 76 2.05 6.18 -3.22
N GLU A 77 2.89 5.31 -3.79
CA GLU A 77 3.16 5.30 -5.23
C GLU A 77 1.87 5.02 -6.02
N MET A 78 1.15 3.97 -5.63
CA MET A 78 -0.12 3.61 -6.24
C MET A 78 -1.18 4.68 -6.05
N PHE A 79 -1.31 5.23 -4.84
CA PHE A 79 -2.23 6.33 -4.56
C PHE A 79 -1.95 7.54 -5.47
N ARG A 80 -0.67 7.90 -5.67
CA ARG A 80 -0.27 9.00 -6.54
C ARG A 80 -0.60 8.73 -8.01
N ARG A 81 -0.40 7.50 -8.50
CA ARG A 81 -0.79 7.09 -9.85
C ARG A 81 -2.30 7.21 -10.06
N CYS A 82 -3.08 6.68 -9.12
CA CYS A 82 -4.54 6.76 -9.17
C CYS A 82 -5.05 8.21 -9.15
N LEU A 83 -4.45 9.06 -8.33
CA LEU A 83 -4.78 10.49 -8.30
C LEU A 83 -4.46 11.18 -9.62
N GLY A 84 -3.33 10.84 -10.24
CA GLY A 84 -2.92 11.34 -11.56
C GLY A 84 -3.92 10.94 -12.66
N ASP A 85 -4.33 9.68 -12.69
CA ASP A 85 -5.32 9.18 -13.64
C ASP A 85 -6.66 9.91 -13.49
N VAL A 86 -7.13 10.09 -12.25
CA VAL A 86 -8.38 10.83 -11.97
C VAL A 86 -8.28 12.29 -12.42
N GLN A 87 -7.15 12.96 -12.15
CA GLN A 87 -6.94 14.34 -12.62
C GLN A 87 -6.94 14.43 -14.15
N GLU A 88 -6.38 13.43 -14.84
CA GLU A 88 -6.39 13.40 -16.30
C GLU A 88 -7.81 13.27 -16.86
N VAL A 89 -8.63 12.40 -16.26
CA VAL A 89 -10.06 12.25 -16.62
C VAL A 89 -10.81 13.57 -16.45
N ILE A 90 -10.60 14.26 -15.32
CA ILE A 90 -11.21 15.57 -15.05
C ILE A 90 -10.78 16.61 -16.08
N ARG A 91 -9.48 16.64 -16.45
CA ARG A 91 -8.93 17.57 -17.44
C ARG A 91 -9.50 17.33 -18.84
N ARG A 92 -9.61 16.06 -19.26
CA ARG A 92 -10.21 15.70 -20.56
C ARG A 92 -11.68 16.10 -20.63
N GLY A 93 -12.45 15.79 -19.58
CA GLY A 93 -13.87 16.14 -19.52
C GLY A 93 -14.15 17.66 -19.51
N SER A 94 -13.22 18.47 -19.00
CA SER A 94 -13.33 19.94 -19.02
C SER A 94 -12.93 20.54 -20.37
N GLY A 95 -11.90 20.00 -21.05
CA GLY A 95 -11.51 20.42 -22.40
C GLY A 95 -12.56 20.12 -23.48
N ASP A 96 -13.23 18.98 -23.39
CA ASP A 96 -14.33 18.63 -24.30
C ASP A 96 -15.54 19.56 -24.17
N GLN A 97 -15.75 20.13 -22.97
CA GLN A 97 -16.86 21.04 -22.68
C GLN A 97 -16.65 22.44 -23.28
N GLU A 98 -15.41 22.93 -23.34
CA GLU A 98 -15.06 24.20 -23.99
C GLU A 98 -15.07 24.11 -25.52
N ARG A 99 -14.68 22.96 -26.08
CA ARG A 99 -14.65 22.75 -27.54
C ARG A 99 -16.04 22.69 -28.18
N PHE A 100 -17.07 22.29 -27.43
CA PHE A 100 -18.47 22.29 -27.87
C PHE A 100 -19.16 23.66 -27.69
N ARG A 101 -18.53 24.59 -26.97
CA ARG A 101 -19.06 25.94 -26.68
C ARG A 101 -18.47 27.03 -27.60
N ARG A 102 -17.58 26.66 -28.53
CA ARG A 102 -17.16 27.47 -29.69
C ARG A 102 -17.81 26.91 -30.95
#